data_AF-A0A9D2MC21-F1
#
_entry.id   AF-A0A9D2MC21-F1
#
_cell.length_a   1.000
_cell.length_b   1.000
_cell.length_c   1.000
_cell.angle_alpha   90.00
_cell.angle_beta   90.00
_cell.angle_gamma   90.00
#
_symmetry.space_group_name_H-M   'P 1'
#
loop_
_entity.id
_entity.type
_entity.pdbx_description
1 polymer ?
#
loop_
_entity_poly.entity_id
_entity_poly.type
_entity_poly.pdbx_seq_one_letter_code
_entity_poly.pdbx_strand_id
1 'polypeptide(L)'
;MDQISLFSAFPGVGDWVETHGRELTFDEIAARVGQCIVYDMSTQSHAWYKIVRVKEIIRHEGQRRLIYSDGGRYPGLVNEMYFSPEFGERRARAYEISESEAMDHGQL
;
A
#
# COMPACT_ATOMS: atom_id res chain seq x y z
N MET A 1 -8.61 -8.20 -31.82
CA MET A 1 -7.84 -8.56 -30.62
C MET A 1 -7.17 -7.28 -30.18
N ASP A 2 -7.85 -6.50 -29.34
CA ASP A 2 -7.28 -5.25 -28.80
C ASP A 2 -7.78 -5.09 -27.36
N GLN A 3 -6.92 -5.52 -26.43
CA GLN A 3 -7.06 -5.32 -24.98
C GLN A 3 -5.85 -4.53 -24.53
N ILE A 4 -5.83 -3.24 -24.86
CA ILE A 4 -4.87 -2.28 -24.31
C ILE A 4 -5.66 -1.01 -24.02
N SER A 5 -5.78 -0.69 -22.73
CA SER A 5 -6.09 0.61 -22.11
C SER A 5 -7.16 0.49 -21.03
N LEU A 6 -6.82 -0.14 -19.91
CA LEU A 6 -7.60 -0.12 -18.66
C LEU A 6 -6.77 0.52 -17.53
N PHE A 7 -6.05 1.60 -17.84
CA PHE A 7 -5.20 2.33 -16.88
C PHE A 7 -5.51 3.83 -16.82
N SER A 8 -6.70 4.27 -17.26
CA SER A 8 -7.03 5.69 -17.23
C SER A 8 -8.47 5.93 -16.81
N ALA A 9 -8.60 6.74 -15.74
CA ALA A 9 -9.77 7.51 -15.32
C ALA A 9 -10.87 6.78 -14.52
N PHE A 10 -10.55 6.41 -13.27
CA PHE A 10 -11.53 6.44 -12.17
C PHE A 10 -10.87 7.18 -10.99
N PRO A 11 -11.62 7.92 -10.14
CA PRO A 11 -11.07 8.62 -8.97
C PRO A 11 -10.39 7.59 -8.06
N GLY A 12 -9.07 7.48 -8.21
CA GLY A 12 -8.45 6.17 -8.24
C GLY A 12 -7.64 5.94 -6.99
N VAL A 13 -8.27 5.44 -5.91
CA VAL A 13 -7.64 5.16 -4.59
C VAL A 13 -7.02 6.39 -3.91
N GLY A 14 -6.31 7.27 -4.62
CA GLY A 14 -5.73 8.51 -4.11
C GLY A 14 -6.78 9.49 -3.62
N ASP A 15 -7.77 9.85 -4.44
CA ASP A 15 -8.88 10.71 -4.00
C ASP A 15 -9.60 10.15 -2.76
N TRP A 16 -9.79 8.82 -2.71
CA TRP A 16 -10.42 8.15 -1.57
C TRP A 16 -9.54 8.25 -0.31
N VAL A 17 -8.24 7.97 -0.42
CA VAL A 17 -7.30 8.03 0.71
C VAL A 17 -7.17 9.46 1.23
N GLU A 18 -7.03 10.44 0.35
CA GLU A 18 -6.89 11.85 0.74
C GLU A 18 -8.13 12.36 1.50
N THR A 19 -9.31 11.84 1.18
CA THR A 19 -10.57 12.31 1.76
C THR A 19 -11.05 11.46 2.94
N HIS A 20 -10.79 10.15 2.94
CA HIS A 20 -11.39 9.17 3.86
C HIS A 20 -10.41 8.15 4.45
N GLY A 21 -9.15 8.11 3.99
CA GLY A 21 -8.20 7.06 4.36
C GLY A 21 -7.67 7.21 5.79
N ARG A 22 -7.85 6.18 6.61
CA ARG A 22 -7.22 6.09 7.93
C ARG A 22 -5.79 5.56 7.77
N GLU A 23 -4.80 6.38 8.14
CA GLU A 23 -3.39 5.95 8.18
C GLU A 23 -3.20 4.83 9.21
N LEU A 24 -2.50 3.77 8.80
CA LEU A 24 -2.20 2.60 9.61
C LEU A 24 -0.81 2.71 10.23
N THR A 25 -0.69 2.37 11.50
CA THR A 25 0.62 2.13 12.11
C THR A 25 1.23 0.82 11.61
N PHE A 26 2.55 0.63 11.76
CA PHE A 26 3.18 -0.62 11.34
C PHE A 26 2.62 -1.86 12.07
N ASP A 27 2.25 -1.72 13.34
CA ASP A 27 1.65 -2.82 14.11
C ASP A 27 0.27 -3.20 13.55
N GLU A 28 -0.50 -2.20 13.12
CA GLU A 28 -1.78 -2.41 12.46
C GLU A 28 -1.64 -3.03 11.06
N ILE A 29 -0.59 -2.67 10.32
CA ILE A 29 -0.23 -3.36 9.07
C ILE A 29 0.11 -4.83 9.37
N ALA A 30 0.88 -5.10 10.43
CA ALA A 30 1.26 -6.44 10.84
C ALA A 30 0.06 -7.31 11.24
N ALA A 31 -0.96 -6.73 11.86
CA ALA A 31 -2.21 -7.41 12.17
C ALA A 31 -3.06 -7.76 10.94
N ARG A 32 -2.76 -7.17 9.78
CA ARG A 32 -3.49 -7.32 8.50
C ARG A 32 -2.84 -8.31 7.53
N VAL A 33 -1.97 -9.20 8.00
CA VAL A 33 -1.40 -10.26 7.15
C VAL A 33 -2.51 -11.06 6.47
N GLY A 34 -2.43 -11.16 5.14
CA GLY A 34 -3.43 -11.79 4.30
C GLY A 34 -4.49 -10.82 3.73
N GLN A 35 -4.57 -9.59 4.23
CA GLN A 35 -5.52 -8.57 3.81
C GLN A 35 -4.87 -7.49 2.92
N CYS A 36 -5.70 -6.66 2.31
CA CYS A 36 -5.27 -5.51 1.51
C CYS A 36 -5.10 -4.25 2.35
N ILE A 37 -4.13 -3.43 1.94
CA ILE A 37 -3.92 -2.07 2.41
C ILE A 37 -3.68 -1.18 1.18
N VAL A 38 -3.89 0.12 1.32
CA VAL A 38 -3.36 1.08 0.36
C VAL A 38 -1.96 1.48 0.80
N TYR A 39 -0.99 1.38 -0.10
CA TYR A 39 0.39 1.82 0.11
C TYR A 39 0.65 3.11 -0.66
N ASP A 40 1.22 4.09 0.03
CA ASP A 40 1.63 5.37 -0.53
C ASP A 40 2.99 5.25 -1.22
N MET A 41 2.99 5.36 -2.55
CA MET A 41 4.17 5.43 -3.41
C MET A 41 4.39 6.85 -3.94
N SER A 42 3.73 7.85 -3.34
CA SER A 42 3.77 9.22 -3.83
C SER A 42 5.19 9.78 -3.83
N THR A 43 5.47 10.58 -4.85
CA THR A 43 6.68 11.40 -4.96
C THR A 43 6.29 12.86 -4.83
N GLN A 44 7.29 13.75 -4.65
CA GLN A 44 7.06 15.19 -4.57
C GLN A 44 6.26 15.77 -5.76
N SER A 45 6.29 15.09 -6.92
CA SER A 45 5.62 15.56 -8.14
C SER A 45 4.35 14.79 -8.49
N HIS A 46 4.10 13.64 -7.87
CA HIS A 46 2.95 12.78 -8.20
C HIS A 46 2.46 12.03 -6.97
N ALA A 47 1.19 12.21 -6.64
CA ALA A 47 0.49 11.34 -5.73
C ALA A 47 0.26 9.98 -6.41
N TRP A 48 0.75 8.91 -5.81
CA TRP A 48 0.59 7.56 -6.36
C TRP A 48 0.32 6.59 -5.21
N TYR A 49 -0.91 6.09 -5.16
CA TYR A 49 -1.34 5.10 -4.19
C TYR A 49 -1.61 3.77 -4.88
N LYS A 50 -1.29 2.67 -4.20
CA LYS A 50 -1.44 1.32 -4.73
C LYS A 50 -2.08 0.39 -3.72
N ILE A 51 -3.01 -0.46 -4.15
CA ILE A 51 -3.54 -1.50 -3.29
C ILE A 51 -2.54 -2.66 -3.29
N VAL A 52 -2.11 -3.06 -2.09
CA VAL A 52 -1.17 -4.17 -1.92
C VAL A 52 -1.72 -5.15 -0.89
N ARG A 53 -1.44 -6.43 -1.11
CA ARG A 53 -1.76 -7.48 -0.14
C ARG A 53 -0.59 -7.69 0.80
N VAL A 54 -0.81 -7.56 2.10
CA VAL A 54 0.18 -7.88 3.13
C VAL A 54 0.40 -9.40 3.10
N LYS A 55 1.62 -9.83 2.80
CA LYS A 55 1.96 -11.26 2.70
C LYS A 55 2.52 -11.80 4.00
N GLU A 56 3.48 -11.10 4.57
CA GLU A 56 4.19 -11.54 5.77
C GLU A 56 4.90 -10.36 6.44
N ILE A 57 5.14 -10.49 7.74
CA ILE A 57 6.07 -9.63 8.48
C ILE A 57 7.25 -10.49 8.90
N ILE A 58 8.44 -10.16 8.39
CA ILE A 58 9.68 -10.85 8.76
C ILE A 58 10.51 -10.00 9.70
N ARG A 59 11.40 -10.65 10.46
CA ARG A 59 12.43 -9.95 11.23
C ARG A 59 13.80 -10.20 10.61
N HIS A 60 14.54 -9.14 10.33
CA HIS A 60 15.89 -9.21 9.77
C HIS A 60 16.78 -8.17 10.46
N GLU A 61 17.93 -8.59 10.97
CA GLU A 61 18.88 -7.73 11.71
C GLU A 61 18.21 -6.92 12.84
N GLY A 62 17.27 -7.55 13.55
CA GLY A 62 16.55 -6.92 14.66
C GLY A 62 15.36 -6.05 14.26
N GLN A 63 15.19 -5.72 12.98
CA GLN A 63 14.13 -4.85 12.45
C GLN A 63 13.01 -5.66 11.78
N ARG A 64 11.75 -5.19 11.87
CA ARG A 64 10.63 -5.81 11.14
C ARG A 64 10.58 -5.29 9.70
N ARG A 65 10.19 -6.14 8.76
CA ARG A 65 10.00 -5.78 7.35
C ARG A 65 8.66 -6.33 6.87
N LEU A 66 7.92 -5.47 6.19
CA LEU A 66 6.71 -5.81 5.46
C LEU A 66 7.10 -6.47 4.13
N ILE A 67 6.54 -7.65 3.88
CA ILE A 67 6.49 -8.26 2.55
C ILE A 67 5.07 -8.08 2.02
N TYR A 68 4.93 -7.49 0.83
CA TYR A 68 3.64 -7.29 0.18
C TYR A 68 3.65 -7.76 -1.26
N SER A 69 2.46 -7.96 -1.83
CA SER A 69 2.27 -8.24 -3.25
C SER A 69 1.31 -7.23 -3.85
N ASP A 70 1.68 -6.71 -5.02
CA ASP A 70 0.98 -5.65 -5.75
C ASP A 70 0.51 -6.14 -7.14
N GLY A 71 0.41 -7.47 -7.31
CA GLY A 71 0.19 -8.13 -8.60
C GLY A 71 1.45 -8.27 -9.47
N GLY A 72 2.58 -7.71 -9.06
CA GLY A 72 3.86 -7.83 -9.74
C GLY A 72 4.46 -9.24 -9.66
N ARG A 73 5.45 -9.51 -10.53
CA ARG A 73 6.18 -10.79 -10.58
C ARG A 73 6.93 -11.13 -9.29
N TYR A 74 7.34 -10.12 -8.54
CA TYR A 74 8.10 -10.27 -7.30
C TYR A 74 7.43 -9.49 -6.17
N PRO A 75 7.46 -10.01 -4.94
CA PRO A 75 6.92 -9.28 -3.79
C PRO A 75 7.77 -8.04 -3.49
N GLY A 76 7.09 -6.98 -3.06
CA GLY A 76 7.73 -5.80 -2.48
C GLY A 76 8.19 -6.06 -1.05
N LEU A 77 9.24 -5.34 -0.64
CA LEU A 77 9.78 -5.39 0.70
C LEU A 77 10.04 -3.98 1.23
N VAL A 78 9.53 -3.66 2.41
CA VAL A 78 9.73 -2.36 3.07
C VAL A 78 10.07 -2.58 4.54
N ASN A 79 11.06 -1.83 5.03
CA ASN A 79 11.46 -1.87 6.42
C ASN A 79 10.53 -1.01 7.28
N GLU A 80 10.16 -1.50 8.47
CA GLU A 80 9.36 -0.79 9.47
C GLU A 80 9.91 0.62 9.75
N MET A 81 11.24 0.78 9.77
CA MET A 81 11.85 2.08 10.04
C MET A 81 11.30 3.18 9.13
N TYR A 82 10.97 2.88 7.87
CA TYR A 82 10.48 3.89 6.94
C TYR A 82 9.07 4.39 7.27
N PHE A 83 8.30 3.67 8.09
CA PHE A 83 7.01 4.14 8.60
C PHE A 83 7.16 5.05 9.83
N SER A 84 8.38 5.21 10.38
CA SER A 84 8.62 6.06 11.54
C SER A 84 8.35 7.53 11.19
N PRO A 85 7.72 8.31 12.10
CA PRO A 85 7.54 9.75 11.93
C PRO A 85 8.87 10.51 11.79
N GLU A 86 10.00 9.92 12.21
CA GLU A 86 11.34 10.49 12.05
C GLU A 86 11.74 10.75 10.58
N PHE A 87 11.11 10.04 9.63
CA PHE A 87 11.32 10.25 8.19
C PHE A 87 10.49 11.40 7.60
N GLY A 88 9.69 12.07 8.43
CA GLY A 88 8.90 13.24 8.05
C GLY A 88 7.99 12.97 6.84
N GLU A 89 8.03 13.87 5.86
CA GLU A 89 7.24 13.76 4.62
C GLU A 89 7.67 12.60 3.72
N ARG A 90 8.89 12.07 3.91
CA ARG A 90 9.42 10.94 3.13
C ARG A 90 9.12 9.58 3.76
N ARG A 91 8.42 9.55 4.89
CA ARG A 91 8.03 8.30 5.52
C ARG A 91 7.10 7.52 4.59
N ALA A 92 7.24 6.20 4.58
CA ALA A 92 6.25 5.31 4.01
C ALA A 92 4.93 5.47 4.77
N ARG A 93 3.82 5.50 4.03
CA ARG A 93 2.47 5.54 4.60
C ARG A 93 1.65 4.41 4.03
N ALA A 94 0.74 3.91 4.84
CA ALA A 94 -0.26 2.96 4.40
C ALA A 94 -1.60 3.33 5.02
N TYR A 95 -2.67 3.00 4.33
CA TYR A 95 -4.02 3.34 4.74
C TYR A 95 -4.90 2.09 4.72
N GLU A 96 -5.89 2.10 5.59
CA GLU A 96 -6.93 1.08 5.63
C GLU A 96 -7.73 1.07 4.33
N ILE A 97 -8.20 -0.10 3.92
CA ILE A 97 -9.19 -0.28 2.85
C ILE A 97 -10.00 -1.53 3.15
N SER A 98 -11.31 -1.51 2.89
CA SER A 98 -12.14 -2.70 3.03
C SER A 98 -11.89 -3.67 1.88
N GLU A 99 -12.08 -4.98 2.09
CA GLU A 99 -11.90 -5.96 1.00
C GLU A 99 -12.84 -5.70 -0.18
N SER A 100 -14.08 -5.29 0.06
CA SER A 100 -15.03 -4.93 -1.00
C SER A 100 -14.54 -3.74 -1.83
N GLU A 101 -13.93 -2.74 -1.19
CA GLU A 101 -13.32 -1.58 -1.87
C GLU A 101 -12.06 -2.01 -2.64
N ALA A 102 -11.23 -2.86 -2.04
CA ALA A 102 -10.04 -3.39 -2.70
C ALA A 102 -10.38 -4.23 -3.96
N MET A 103 -11.51 -4.96 -3.93
CA MET A 103 -12.02 -5.74 -5.07
C MET A 103 -12.64 -4.85 -6.16
N ASP A 104 -13.40 -3.81 -5.77
CA ASP A 104 -13.96 -2.82 -6.69
C ASP A 104 -12.86 -2.07 -7.48
N HIS A 105 -11.74 -1.79 -6.80
CA HIS A 105 -10.57 -1.15 -7.40
C HIS A 105 -9.62 -2.12 -8.13
N GLY A 106 -9.98 -3.40 -8.29
CA GLY A 106 -9.43 -4.30 -9.31
C GLY A 106 -7.91 -4.51 -9.33
N GLN A 107 -7.30 -4.84 -8.17
CA GLN A 107 -5.87 -5.20 -8.10
C GLN A 107 -5.57 -6.55 -7.43
N LEU A 108 -6.51 -7.51 -7.48
CA LEU A 108 -6.28 -8.89 -7.04
C LEU A 108 -6.65 -9.91 -8.11
#